data_AF-A0A7R9QZM0-F1
#
_entry.id   AF-A0A7R9QZM0-F1
#
_cell.length_a   1.000
_cell.length_b   1.000
_cell.length_c   1.000
_cell.angle_alpha   90.00
_cell.angle_beta   90.00
_cell.angle_gamma   90.00
#
_symmetry.space_group_name_H-M   'P 1'
#
loop_
_entity.id
_entity.type
_entity.pdbx_description
1 polymer ?
#
loop_
_entity_poly.entity_id
_entity_poly.type
_entity_poly.pdbx_seq_one_letter_code
_entity_poly.pdbx_strand_id
1 'polypeptide(L)'
;ALMNEYRVPELNVQNGVLKSLAFLFEYIGEMGKDYIYAITPLLEDALMDRDLVHRQTACAAIQHMALGVYGFGCEDALTHIMNYVWPNIFETSPHLVQAFMGAIEGLKVSLGPIKMLQYTIQGLFHPARKVRDVYWKVYNTLYIGGQDTLVAGYPRASNDSKNNYIRYELDYAL
;
A
#
# COMPACT_ATOMS: atom_id res chain seq x y z
N ALA A 1 19.93 -8.16 16.31
CA ALA A 1 19.28 -8.67 17.55
C ALA A 1 17.78 -8.83 17.33
N LEU A 2 17.03 -7.74 17.08
CA LEU A 2 15.57 -7.76 16.98
C LEU A 2 15.01 -8.71 15.89
N MET A 3 15.62 -8.76 14.70
CA MET A 3 15.22 -9.72 13.65
C MET A 3 15.54 -11.19 13.99
N ASN A 4 16.50 -11.44 14.89
CA ASN A 4 16.81 -12.82 15.31
C ASN A 4 15.73 -13.34 16.27
N GLU A 5 15.18 -12.48 17.13
CA GLU A 5 14.08 -12.83 18.03
C GLU A 5 12.82 -13.24 17.26
N TYR A 6 12.59 -12.67 16.07
CA TYR A 6 11.46 -13.06 15.21
C TYR A 6 11.54 -14.52 14.72
N ARG A 7 12.75 -15.11 14.70
CA ARG A 7 12.93 -16.52 14.30
C ARG A 7 12.47 -17.51 15.36
N VAL A 8 12.23 -17.06 16.58
CA VAL A 8 11.68 -17.89 17.64
C VAL A 8 10.22 -18.21 17.28
N PRO A 9 9.81 -19.50 17.24
CA PRO A 9 8.46 -19.91 16.84
C PRO A 9 7.43 -19.67 17.96
N GLU A 10 7.43 -18.46 18.52
CA GLU A 10 6.50 -18.01 19.55
C GLU A 10 5.78 -16.74 19.08
N LEU A 11 4.49 -16.88 18.74
CA LEU A 11 3.67 -15.82 18.16
C LEU A 11 3.65 -14.52 18.99
N ASN A 12 3.72 -14.62 20.32
CA ASN A 12 3.74 -13.44 21.18
C ASN A 12 5.04 -12.65 21.05
N VAL A 13 6.17 -13.36 20.92
CA VAL A 13 7.49 -12.75 20.71
C VAL A 13 7.54 -12.08 19.33
N GLN A 14 7.05 -12.77 18.31
CA GLN A 14 6.97 -12.25 16.94
C GLN A 14 6.08 -11.00 16.85
N ASN A 15 4.91 -11.02 17.47
CA ASN A 15 4.04 -9.83 17.59
C ASN A 15 4.73 -8.69 18.37
N GLY A 16 5.49 -9.00 19.41
CA GLY A 16 6.29 -8.01 20.15
C GLY A 16 7.34 -7.35 19.25
N VAL A 17 8.07 -8.15 18.47
CA VAL A 17 9.05 -7.70 17.48
C VAL A 17 8.41 -6.78 16.44
N LEU A 18 7.26 -7.16 15.86
CA LEU A 18 6.56 -6.35 14.87
C LEU A 18 6.10 -5.00 15.45
N LYS A 19 5.59 -4.98 16.68
CA LYS A 19 5.20 -3.73 17.36
C LYS A 19 6.41 -2.82 17.58
N SER A 20 7.52 -3.38 18.05
CA SER A 20 8.76 -2.61 18.21
C SER A 20 9.28 -2.07 16.88
N LEU A 21 9.16 -2.84 15.78
CA LEU A 21 9.51 -2.35 14.44
C LEU A 21 8.62 -1.19 13.98
N ALA A 22 7.31 -1.26 14.24
CA ALA A 22 6.41 -0.16 13.89
C ALA A 22 6.82 1.16 14.57
N PHE A 23 7.02 1.13 15.89
CA PHE A 23 7.50 2.30 16.64
C PHE A 23 8.90 2.74 16.21
N LEU A 24 9.80 1.79 15.90
CA LEU A 24 11.15 2.11 15.46
C LEU A 24 11.11 2.92 14.15
N PHE A 25 10.40 2.45 13.13
CA PHE A 25 10.30 3.16 11.85
C PHE A 25 9.60 4.51 11.95
N GLU A 26 8.60 4.61 12.83
CA GLU A 26 7.97 5.89 13.15
C GLU A 26 8.97 6.88 13.76
N TYR A 27 9.80 6.41 14.70
CA TYR A 27 10.73 7.25 15.43
C TYR A 27 11.94 7.67 14.59
N ILE A 28 12.55 6.74 13.83
CA ILE A 28 13.77 7.02 13.08
C ILE A 28 13.51 7.75 11.76
N GLY A 29 12.28 7.73 11.24
CA GLY A 29 11.87 8.43 10.03
C GLY A 29 12.76 8.14 8.83
N GLU A 30 13.46 9.18 8.35
CA GLU A 30 14.32 9.12 7.16
C GLU A 30 15.49 8.13 7.27
N MET A 31 15.98 7.84 8.48
CA MET A 31 17.04 6.87 8.68
C MET A 31 16.59 5.44 8.33
N GLY A 32 15.28 5.20 8.21
CA GLY A 32 14.72 3.92 7.79
C GLY A 32 15.15 3.48 6.38
N LYS A 33 15.59 4.41 5.52
CA LYS A 33 16.00 4.12 4.14
C LYS A 33 17.15 3.13 4.04
N ASP A 34 18.06 3.15 5.02
CA ASP A 34 19.23 2.27 5.05
C ASP A 34 18.88 0.85 5.53
N TYR A 35 17.68 0.65 6.08
CA TYR A 35 17.24 -0.60 6.71
C TYR A 35 16.11 -1.32 5.97
N ILE A 36 15.47 -0.67 4.99
CA ILE A 36 14.28 -1.21 4.30
C ILE A 36 14.54 -2.58 3.68
N TYR A 37 15.66 -2.74 2.99
CA TYR A 37 16.03 -4.01 2.35
C TYR A 37 16.28 -5.12 3.38
N ALA A 38 16.86 -4.78 4.53
CA ALA A 38 17.13 -5.75 5.58
C ALA A 38 15.84 -6.26 6.25
N ILE A 39 14.82 -5.40 6.38
CA ILE A 39 13.56 -5.77 7.03
C ILE A 39 12.54 -6.40 6.09
N THR A 40 12.69 -6.22 4.78
CA THR A 40 11.72 -6.66 3.77
C THR A 40 11.34 -8.15 3.92
N PRO A 41 12.28 -9.12 4.07
CA PRO A 41 11.91 -10.53 4.21
C PRO A 41 11.10 -10.84 5.48
N LEU A 42 11.33 -10.09 6.57
CA LEU A 42 10.57 -10.24 7.82
C LEU A 42 9.13 -9.76 7.64
N LEU A 43 8.94 -8.63 6.95
CA LEU A 43 7.61 -8.10 6.66
C LEU A 43 6.85 -8.97 5.66
N GLU A 44 7.52 -9.57 4.68
CA GLU A 44 6.92 -10.55 3.77
C GLU A 44 6.32 -11.73 4.53
N ASP A 45 7.10 -12.35 5.42
CA ASP A 45 6.65 -13.46 6.26
C ASP A 45 5.46 -13.05 7.13
N ALA A 46 5.57 -11.91 7.81
CA ALA A 46 4.51 -11.38 8.67
C ALA A 46 3.20 -11.04 7.93
N LEU A 47 3.28 -10.58 6.67
CA LEU A 47 2.12 -10.27 5.84
C LEU A 47 1.42 -11.51 5.29
N MET A 48 2.12 -12.64 5.20
CA MET A 48 1.58 -13.92 4.73
C MET A 48 1.09 -14.82 5.88
N ASP A 49 1.32 -14.42 7.13
CA ASP A 49 0.91 -15.22 8.29
C ASP A 49 -0.62 -15.40 8.37
N ARG A 50 -1.04 -16.52 8.95
CA ARG A 50 -2.45 -16.83 9.16
C ARG A 50 -3.07 -15.93 10.23
N ASP A 51 -2.28 -15.47 11.20
CA ASP A 51 -2.71 -14.60 12.28
C ASP A 51 -3.00 -13.19 11.76
N LEU A 52 -4.21 -12.71 12.05
CA LEU A 52 -4.65 -11.36 11.70
C LEU A 52 -3.84 -10.29 12.43
N VAL A 53 -3.37 -10.58 13.65
CA VAL A 53 -2.60 -9.61 14.45
C VAL A 53 -1.22 -9.38 13.85
N HIS A 54 -0.58 -10.43 13.31
CA HIS A 54 0.69 -10.33 12.60
C HIS A 54 0.57 -9.43 11.37
N ARG A 55 -0.40 -9.73 10.49
CA ARG A 55 -0.66 -8.94 9.28
C ARG A 55 -1.03 -7.49 9.61
N GLN A 56 -1.82 -7.27 10.66
CA GLN A 56 -2.21 -5.94 11.11
C GLN A 56 -1.00 -5.13 11.56
N THR A 57 -0.14 -5.73 12.39
CA THR A 57 1.04 -5.05 12.95
C THR A 57 2.08 -4.80 11.86
N ALA A 58 2.25 -5.73 10.91
CA ALA A 58 3.09 -5.55 9.75
C ALA A 58 2.62 -4.38 8.87
N CYS A 59 1.31 -4.28 8.59
CA CYS A 59 0.74 -3.13 7.86
C CYS A 59 1.02 -1.79 8.57
N ALA A 60 0.91 -1.73 9.91
CA ALA A 60 1.25 -0.53 10.66
C ALA A 60 2.75 -0.18 10.53
N ALA A 61 3.64 -1.16 10.64
CA ALA A 61 5.08 -0.94 10.43
C ALA A 61 5.38 -0.42 9.01
N ILE A 62 4.71 -0.96 8.00
CA ILE A 62 4.86 -0.55 6.60
C ILE A 62 4.35 0.88 6.39
N GLN A 63 3.25 1.28 7.04
CA GLN A 63 2.77 2.65 6.98
C GLN A 63 3.84 3.64 7.45
N HIS A 64 4.39 3.43 8.65
CA HIS A 64 5.41 4.31 9.21
C HIS A 64 6.71 4.29 8.39
N MET A 65 7.14 3.11 7.97
CA MET A 65 8.32 2.96 7.12
C MET A 65 8.14 3.70 5.79
N ALA A 66 7.02 3.48 5.08
CA ALA A 66 6.75 4.13 3.80
C ALA A 66 6.76 5.66 3.95
N LEU A 67 6.08 6.21 4.96
CA LEU A 67 6.08 7.65 5.22
C LEU A 67 7.47 8.18 5.56
N GLY A 68 8.25 7.46 6.36
CA GLY A 68 9.60 7.87 6.77
C GLY A 68 10.59 7.89 5.61
N VAL A 69 10.48 6.96 4.65
CA VAL A 69 11.41 6.86 3.51
C VAL A 69 10.92 7.58 2.24
N TYR A 70 9.88 8.40 2.34
CA TYR A 70 9.38 9.21 1.23
C TYR A 70 10.48 10.08 0.63
N GLY A 71 10.66 10.03 -0.69
CA GLY A 71 11.61 10.87 -1.42
C GLY A 71 13.08 10.41 -1.35
N PHE A 72 13.37 9.24 -0.77
CA PHE A 72 14.73 8.71 -0.64
C PHE A 72 15.09 7.60 -1.65
N GLY A 73 14.30 7.41 -2.72
CA GLY A 73 14.64 6.46 -3.79
C GLY A 73 14.44 4.98 -3.41
N CYS A 74 13.49 4.69 -2.52
CA CYS A 74 13.18 3.33 -2.02
C CYS A 74 11.91 2.73 -2.68
N GLU A 75 11.50 3.23 -3.84
CA GLU A 75 10.24 2.86 -4.49
C GLU A 75 10.21 1.41 -4.95
N ASP A 76 11.36 0.80 -5.24
CA ASP A 76 11.48 -0.60 -5.63
C ASP A 76 11.13 -1.55 -4.47
N ALA A 77 11.74 -1.36 -3.30
CA ALA A 77 11.46 -2.13 -2.10
C ALA A 77 10.01 -1.92 -1.63
N LEU A 78 9.51 -0.68 -1.68
CA LEU A 78 8.12 -0.38 -1.35
C LEU A 78 7.13 -0.98 -2.36
N THR A 79 7.46 -1.02 -3.66
CA THR A 79 6.63 -1.68 -4.68
C THR A 79 6.58 -3.18 -4.45
N HIS A 80 7.71 -3.77 -4.07
CA HIS A 80 7.77 -5.19 -3.69
C HIS A 80 6.87 -5.48 -2.49
N ILE A 81 7.01 -4.73 -1.39
CA ILE A 81 6.17 -4.87 -0.19
C ILE A 81 4.69 -4.65 -0.51
N MET A 82 4.36 -3.70 -1.37
CA MET A 82 2.99 -3.44 -1.82
C MET A 82 2.32 -4.69 -2.40
N ASN A 83 3.07 -5.56 -3.10
CA ASN A 83 2.53 -6.81 -3.63
C ASN A 83 2.11 -7.81 -2.53
N TYR A 84 2.71 -7.74 -1.35
CA TYR A 84 2.33 -8.55 -0.18
C TYR A 84 1.25 -7.88 0.67
N VAL A 85 1.17 -6.54 0.66
CA VAL A 85 0.10 -5.80 1.34
C VAL A 85 -1.22 -5.96 0.57
N TRP A 86 -1.21 -5.86 -0.76
CA TRP A 86 -2.41 -5.80 -1.59
C TRP A 86 -3.40 -6.97 -1.42
N PRO A 87 -2.99 -8.24 -1.26
CA PRO A 87 -3.91 -9.36 -1.01
C PRO A 87 -4.80 -9.19 0.22
N ASN A 88 -4.37 -8.37 1.20
CA ASN A 88 -5.15 -8.08 2.42
C ASN A 88 -6.36 -7.16 2.17
N ILE A 89 -6.56 -6.66 0.94
CA ILE A 89 -7.70 -5.80 0.58
C ILE A 89 -9.05 -6.42 0.92
N PHE A 90 -9.20 -7.75 0.83
CA PHE A 90 -10.48 -8.44 1.07
C PHE A 90 -10.69 -8.90 2.52
N GLU A 91 -9.84 -8.48 3.44
CA GLU A 91 -10.00 -8.82 4.85
C GLU A 91 -11.24 -8.16 5.45
N THR A 92 -11.87 -8.84 6.42
CA THR A 92 -13.12 -8.39 7.03
C THR A 92 -12.94 -7.85 8.44
N SER A 93 -11.82 -8.18 9.10
CA SER A 93 -11.52 -7.69 10.45
C SER A 93 -11.36 -6.17 10.44
N PRO A 94 -12.14 -5.41 11.24
CA PRO A 94 -12.07 -3.94 11.23
C PRO A 94 -10.67 -3.40 11.51
N HIS A 95 -9.93 -4.03 12.43
CA HIS A 95 -8.58 -3.59 12.80
C HIS A 95 -7.56 -3.82 11.68
N LEU A 96 -7.64 -4.95 10.99
CA LEU A 96 -6.77 -5.24 9.86
C LEU A 96 -7.13 -4.36 8.65
N VAL A 97 -8.41 -4.15 8.39
CA VAL A 97 -8.87 -3.24 7.32
C VAL A 97 -8.36 -1.82 7.56
N GLN A 98 -8.41 -1.33 8.80
CA GLN A 98 -7.88 -0.01 9.14
C GLN A 98 -6.36 0.06 8.95
N ALA A 99 -5.62 -0.95 9.41
CA ALA A 99 -4.17 -1.02 9.22
C ALA A 99 -3.77 -1.12 7.74
N PHE A 100 -4.50 -1.92 6.95
CA PHE A 100 -4.34 -1.99 5.50
C PHE A 100 -4.55 -0.63 4.84
N MET A 101 -5.65 0.07 5.14
CA MET A 101 -5.91 1.40 4.59
C MET A 101 -4.81 2.40 4.99
N GLY A 102 -4.29 2.32 6.22
CA GLY A 102 -3.15 3.12 6.67
C GLY A 102 -1.87 2.82 5.89
N ALA A 103 -1.56 1.54 5.65
CA ALA A 103 -0.43 1.14 4.81
C ALA A 103 -0.57 1.64 3.37
N ILE A 104 -1.77 1.55 2.78
CA ILE A 104 -2.09 2.10 1.46
C ILE A 104 -1.86 3.62 1.42
N GLU A 105 -2.24 4.35 2.46
CA GLU A 105 -1.99 5.79 2.54
C GLU A 105 -0.50 6.14 2.61
N GLY A 106 0.29 5.40 3.41
CA GLY A 106 1.74 5.58 3.47
C GLY A 106 2.42 5.24 2.14
N LEU A 107 2.08 4.10 1.56
CA LEU A 107 2.61 3.65 0.26
C LEU A 107 2.19 4.59 -0.88
N LYS A 108 1.00 5.18 -0.85
CA LYS A 108 0.56 6.18 -1.83
C LYS A 108 1.47 7.41 -1.84
N VAL A 109 1.91 7.88 -0.67
CA VAL A 109 2.81 9.04 -0.61
C VAL A 109 4.16 8.69 -1.26
N SER A 110 4.69 7.50 -0.98
CA SER A 110 6.04 7.11 -1.41
C SER A 110 6.14 6.52 -2.81
N LEU A 111 5.14 5.78 -3.27
CA LEU A 111 5.07 5.26 -4.65
C LEU A 111 4.38 6.23 -5.61
N GLY A 112 3.64 7.19 -5.07
CA GLY A 112 2.81 8.11 -5.83
C GLY A 112 1.42 7.55 -6.19
N PRO A 113 0.43 8.44 -6.37
CA PRO A 113 -0.97 8.04 -6.59
C PRO A 113 -1.19 7.34 -7.95
N ILE A 114 -0.35 7.60 -8.96
CA ILE A 114 -0.46 6.96 -10.28
C ILE A 114 -0.15 5.46 -10.18
N LYS A 115 0.91 5.08 -9.45
CA LYS A 115 1.25 3.66 -9.23
C LYS A 115 0.11 2.96 -8.49
N MET A 116 -0.43 3.59 -7.45
CA MET A 116 -1.57 3.04 -6.70
C MET A 116 -2.84 2.90 -7.55
N LEU A 117 -3.09 3.86 -8.46
CA LEU A 117 -4.20 3.80 -9.40
C LEU A 117 -4.10 2.55 -10.30
N GLN A 118 -2.88 2.18 -10.74
CA GLN A 118 -2.67 0.98 -11.56
C GLN A 118 -3.10 -0.31 -10.85
N TYR A 119 -2.85 -0.43 -9.54
CA TYR A 119 -3.35 -1.57 -8.74
C TYR A 119 -4.87 -1.51 -8.55
N THR A 120 -5.43 -0.31 -8.42
CA THR A 120 -6.84 -0.10 -8.10
C THR A 120 -7.76 -0.27 -9.31
N ILE A 121 -7.29 0.05 -10.52
CA ILE A 121 -8.19 0.19 -11.67
C ILE A 121 -8.89 -1.11 -12.08
N GLN A 122 -8.23 -2.25 -11.87
CA GLN A 122 -8.76 -3.57 -12.20
C GLN A 122 -10.05 -3.92 -11.42
N GLY A 123 -10.24 -3.37 -10.23
CA GLY A 123 -11.38 -3.71 -9.37
C GLY A 123 -12.53 -2.70 -9.41
N LEU A 124 -12.35 -1.51 -9.99
CA LEU A 124 -13.37 -0.44 -9.96
C LEU A 124 -14.66 -0.84 -10.69
N PHE A 125 -14.53 -1.49 -11.84
CA PHE A 125 -15.66 -1.94 -12.66
C PHE A 125 -15.85 -3.46 -12.67
N HIS A 126 -15.25 -4.17 -11.70
CA HIS A 126 -15.34 -5.62 -11.61
C HIS A 126 -16.81 -6.08 -11.46
N PRO A 127 -17.27 -7.20 -12.07
CA PRO A 127 -18.68 -7.62 -12.02
C PRO A 127 -19.20 -7.92 -10.61
N ALA A 128 -18.35 -8.46 -9.74
CA ALA A 128 -18.72 -8.76 -8.35
C ALA A 128 -18.79 -7.49 -7.49
N ARG A 129 -19.95 -7.25 -6.87
CA ARG A 129 -20.19 -6.10 -5.97
C ARG A 129 -19.18 -6.05 -4.82
N LYS A 130 -18.91 -7.18 -4.17
CA LYS A 130 -17.94 -7.28 -3.07
C LYS A 130 -16.56 -6.75 -3.44
N VAL A 131 -16.12 -6.95 -4.70
CA VAL A 131 -14.85 -6.43 -5.18
C VAL A 131 -14.92 -4.92 -5.35
N ARG A 132 -15.94 -4.43 -6.04
CA ARG A 132 -16.13 -2.99 -6.27
C ARG A 132 -16.20 -2.20 -4.97
N ASP A 133 -16.97 -2.67 -3.99
CA ASP A 133 -17.18 -1.95 -2.72
C ASP A 133 -15.84 -1.60 -2.04
N VAL A 134 -14.89 -2.54 -2.05
CA VAL A 134 -13.57 -2.31 -1.44
C VAL A 134 -12.64 -1.50 -2.34
N TYR A 135 -12.62 -1.78 -3.64
CA TYR A 135 -11.75 -1.05 -4.57
C TYR A 135 -12.14 0.42 -4.72
N TRP A 136 -13.44 0.73 -4.70
CA TRP A 136 -13.91 2.11 -4.64
C TRP A 136 -13.52 2.81 -3.34
N LYS A 137 -13.49 2.09 -2.22
CA LYS A 137 -13.00 2.64 -0.95
C LYS A 137 -11.52 3.05 -1.06
N VAL A 138 -10.68 2.19 -1.64
CA VAL A 138 -9.26 2.50 -1.89
C VAL A 138 -9.13 3.69 -2.86
N TYR A 139 -9.87 3.68 -3.96
CA TYR A 139 -9.87 4.79 -4.92
C TYR A 139 -10.25 6.13 -4.30
N ASN A 140 -11.26 6.17 -3.42
CA ASN A 140 -11.66 7.39 -2.73
C ASN A 140 -10.51 7.97 -1.89
N THR A 141 -9.76 7.12 -1.19
CA THR A 141 -8.56 7.53 -0.45
C THR A 141 -7.46 8.07 -1.37
N LEU A 142 -7.27 7.47 -2.56
CA LEU A 142 -6.32 7.97 -3.57
C LEU A 142 -6.77 9.35 -4.10
N TYR A 143 -8.05 9.47 -4.44
CA TYR A 143 -8.64 10.68 -5.01
C TYR A 143 -8.53 11.87 -4.05
N ILE A 144 -8.89 11.67 -2.78
CA ILE A 144 -8.78 12.71 -1.74
C ILE A 144 -7.31 13.15 -1.55
N GLY A 145 -6.36 12.22 -1.68
CA GLY A 145 -4.94 12.49 -1.42
C GLY A 145 -4.14 13.08 -2.58
N GLY A 146 -4.67 13.10 -3.81
CA GLY A 146 -3.87 13.45 -4.99
C GLY A 146 -4.68 13.61 -6.27
N GLN A 147 -5.84 14.26 -6.20
CA GLN A 147 -6.76 14.44 -7.33
C GLN A 147 -6.06 14.98 -8.59
N ASP A 148 -5.23 16.02 -8.45
CA ASP A 148 -4.57 16.66 -9.58
C ASP A 148 -3.56 15.72 -10.26
N THR A 149 -2.74 15.04 -9.46
CA THR A 149 -1.77 14.05 -9.97
C THR A 149 -2.44 12.89 -10.72
N LEU A 150 -3.66 12.50 -10.34
CA LEU A 150 -4.39 11.43 -11.03
C LEU A 150 -4.78 11.79 -12.46
N VAL A 151 -4.88 13.08 -12.82
CA VAL A 151 -5.22 13.53 -14.18
C VAL A 151 -4.25 12.94 -15.20
N ALA A 152 -2.96 12.89 -14.87
CA ALA A 152 -1.92 12.29 -15.71
C ALA A 152 -1.95 10.75 -15.71
N GLY A 153 -2.58 10.12 -14.71
CA GLY A 153 -2.59 8.66 -14.53
C GLY A 153 -3.83 7.94 -15.08
N TYR A 154 -4.94 8.65 -15.34
CA TYR A 154 -6.17 8.00 -15.84
C TYR A 154 -5.97 7.34 -17.21
N PRO A 155 -6.47 6.11 -17.42
CA PRO A 155 -6.38 5.44 -18.71
C PRO A 155 -7.21 6.17 -19.75
N ARG A 156 -6.86 5.97 -21.02
CA ARG A 156 -7.66 6.44 -22.15
C ARG A 156 -8.87 5.54 -22.34
N ALA A 157 -10.07 6.11 -22.22
CA ALA A 157 -11.31 5.44 -22.61
C ALA A 157 -11.68 5.86 -24.04
N SER A 158 -12.02 4.90 -24.89
CA SER A 158 -12.48 5.18 -26.26
C SER A 158 -13.92 5.69 -26.23
N ASN A 159 -14.27 6.59 -27.15
CA ASN A 159 -15.65 7.05 -27.30
C ASN A 159 -16.58 5.89 -27.69
N ASP A 160 -17.85 6.02 -27.32
CA ASP A 160 -18.91 5.13 -27.80
C ASP A 160 -19.89 5.90 -28.71
N SER A 161 -20.93 5.25 -29.21
CA SER A 161 -21.92 5.88 -30.11
C SER A 161 -22.71 7.04 -29.46
N LYS A 162 -22.73 7.12 -28.14
CA LYS A 162 -23.56 8.05 -27.35
C LYS A 162 -22.73 9.11 -26.62
N ASN A 163 -21.47 8.82 -26.29
CA ASN A 163 -20.65 9.57 -25.36
C ASN A 163 -19.22 9.77 -25.89
N ASN A 164 -18.70 10.97 -25.67
CA ASN A 164 -17.30 11.31 -25.90
C ASN A 164 -16.52 11.21 -24.58
N TYR A 165 -15.60 10.25 -24.50
CA TYR A 165 -14.78 9.97 -23.31
C TYR A 165 -13.31 10.39 -23.47
N ILE A 166 -12.84 10.62 -24.70
CA ILE A 166 -11.46 11.03 -24.97
C ILE A 166 -11.22 12.48 -24.53
N ARG A 167 -10.07 12.71 -23.89
CA ARG A 167 -9.55 14.05 -23.51
C ARG A 167 -8.59 14.55 -24.61
N TYR A 168 -9.14 15.18 -25.64
CA TYR A 168 -8.39 15.54 -26.85
C TYR A 168 -7.28 16.57 -26.61
N GLU A 169 -7.41 17.39 -25.58
CA GLU A 169 -6.42 18.41 -25.21
C GLU A 169 -5.07 17.80 -24.82
N LEU A 170 -5.07 16.54 -24.36
CA LEU A 170 -3.85 15.81 -24.02
C LEU A 170 -3.13 15.21 -25.24
N ASP A 171 -3.77 15.23 -26.42
CA ASP A 171 -3.19 14.71 -27.68
C ASP A 171 -2.48 15.79 -28.51
N TYR A 172 -2.49 17.05 -28.08
CA TYR A 172 -1.81 18.12 -28.79
C TYR A 172 -0.29 17.93 -28.77
N ALA A 173 0.31 17.85 -29.96
CA ALA A 173 1.75 17.97 -30.19
C ALA A 173 1.97 19.26 -30.99
N LEU A 174 2.61 20.25 -30.35
CA LEU A 174 2.94 21.54 -30.94
C LEU A 174 4.28 21.49 -31.68
#